data_AF-A0A1L7VWL3-F1
#
_entry.id   AF-A0A1L7VWL3-F1
#
_cell.length_a   1.000
_cell.length_b   1.000
_cell.length_c   1.000
_cell.angle_alpha   90.00
_cell.angle_beta   90.00
_cell.angle_gamma   90.00
#
_symmetry.space_group_name_H-M   'P 1'
#
loop_
_entity.id
_entity.type
_entity.pdbx_description
1 polymer ?
#
loop_
_entity_poly.entity_id
_entity_poly.type
_entity_poly.pdbx_seq_one_letter_code
_entity_poly.pdbx_strand_id
1 'polypeptide(L)'
;MHNIPFLATGARHGYTTTLGELHNGLAIDLSHFKEFELDADVKTLTVGPGVTVGEIFDPLFSAGFEIQTGSAPCPSFIGVTLGGGVGRFQGVYGLLSDALISVRLITANGEVLEVSRNRYPDLFWAIRGAGANFGVVTSATYSVYPLTNNGDMFIAEFIVPPRRWSEYLRKMESMSPLPAELSSLLLNSFNTTTNQTQLYAHWAYKGTETDARKHLSPILNMNLTATQIRVLPWNRLVENTFAGAAVTARSSSLLYEFFPNQAMAAIPQDDTAFPRRDTTAYINLILTSSIHNSEIDNALARFGEEIRRDVAATSGYPEITTFVNYAHGDETLDQIYGKNKLARLAALKKIWDPKEVFSFNNGLPTRYP
;
A
#
# COMPACT_ATOMS: atom_id res chain seq x y z
N MET A 1 -31.03 16.11 -12.98
CA MET A 1 -29.59 16.36 -12.83
C MET A 1 -28.86 15.74 -14.01
N HIS A 2 -27.81 16.39 -14.50
CA HIS A 2 -27.25 16.25 -15.86
C HIS A 2 -26.53 14.93 -16.20
N ASN A 3 -26.59 13.90 -15.34
CA ASN A 3 -25.98 12.58 -15.53
C ASN A 3 -24.50 12.62 -15.99
N ILE A 4 -23.72 13.55 -15.42
CA ILE A 4 -22.31 13.72 -15.75
C ILE A 4 -21.49 12.77 -14.87
N PRO A 5 -20.68 11.86 -15.45
CA PRO A 5 -19.82 10.97 -14.67
C PRO A 5 -18.70 11.78 -14.00
N PHE A 6 -18.19 11.30 -12.87
CA PHE A 6 -17.15 12.01 -12.14
C PHE A 6 -16.19 11.07 -11.42
N LEU A 7 -15.03 11.60 -11.06
CA LEU A 7 -14.03 10.97 -10.19
C LEU A 7 -13.63 11.95 -9.10
N ALA A 8 -13.68 11.50 -7.85
CA ALA A 8 -13.08 12.23 -6.74
C ALA A 8 -11.62 11.80 -6.57
N THR A 9 -10.71 12.78 -6.52
CA THR A 9 -9.27 12.50 -6.47
C THR A 9 -8.60 13.26 -5.33
N GLY A 10 -7.81 12.54 -4.53
CA GLY A 10 -6.82 13.15 -3.63
C GLY A 10 -5.53 13.43 -4.39
N ALA A 11 -4.43 12.77 -4.01
CA ALA A 11 -3.12 12.96 -4.63
C ALA A 11 -2.88 12.20 -5.96
N ARG A 12 -3.95 11.63 -6.57
CA ARG A 12 -3.93 10.98 -7.90
C ARG A 12 -2.85 9.90 -8.09
N HIS A 13 -2.66 9.04 -7.09
CA HIS A 13 -1.70 7.93 -7.11
C HIS A 13 -2.32 6.56 -7.49
N GLY A 14 -3.52 6.55 -8.08
CA GLY A 14 -4.16 5.33 -8.57
C GLY A 14 -3.67 4.98 -9.98
N TYR A 15 -3.47 3.70 -10.26
CA TYR A 15 -2.90 3.21 -11.54
C TYR A 15 -3.71 2.10 -12.21
N THR A 16 -4.86 1.70 -11.65
CA THR A 16 -5.75 0.74 -12.34
C THR A 16 -6.21 1.30 -13.68
N THR A 17 -6.23 0.44 -14.69
CA THR A 17 -6.67 0.75 -16.05
C THR A 17 -8.15 1.13 -16.10
N THR A 18 -8.97 0.71 -15.13
CA THR A 18 -10.40 1.05 -15.07
C THR A 18 -10.67 2.55 -14.91
N LEU A 19 -9.70 3.31 -14.36
CA LEU A 19 -9.82 4.78 -14.26
C LEU A 19 -9.92 5.44 -15.65
N GLY A 20 -9.38 4.79 -16.68
CA GLY A 20 -9.43 5.24 -18.07
C GLY A 20 -10.83 5.18 -18.69
N GLU A 21 -11.79 4.49 -18.08
CA GLU A 21 -13.19 4.42 -18.55
C GLU A 21 -13.94 5.73 -18.35
N LEU A 22 -13.43 6.65 -17.51
CA LEU A 22 -14.02 7.98 -17.37
C LEU A 22 -13.76 8.81 -18.64
N HIS A 23 -14.83 9.11 -19.37
CA HIS A 23 -14.82 10.01 -20.51
C HIS A 23 -15.84 11.14 -20.33
N ASN A 24 -15.49 12.35 -20.78
CA ASN A 24 -16.38 13.53 -20.74
C ASN A 24 -17.00 13.82 -19.36
N GLY A 25 -16.23 13.53 -18.29
CA GLY A 25 -16.68 13.66 -16.91
C GLY A 25 -16.02 14.80 -16.13
N LEU A 26 -16.33 14.87 -14.83
CA LEU A 26 -15.76 15.84 -13.90
C LEU A 26 -14.70 15.21 -13.00
N ALA A 27 -13.57 15.89 -12.85
CA ALA A 27 -12.62 15.60 -11.77
C ALA A 27 -12.99 16.47 -10.56
N ILE A 28 -13.45 15.84 -9.48
CA ILE A 28 -13.61 16.49 -8.18
C ILE A 28 -12.23 16.42 -7.50
N ASP A 29 -11.51 17.53 -7.57
CA ASP A 29 -10.17 17.65 -7.00
C ASP A 29 -10.25 18.00 -5.50
N LEU A 30 -9.78 17.07 -4.67
CA LEU A 30 -9.76 17.20 -3.20
C LEU A 30 -8.37 17.58 -2.68
N SER A 31 -7.40 17.88 -3.56
CA SER A 31 -6.01 18.17 -3.17
C SER A 31 -5.89 19.39 -2.24
N HIS A 32 -6.85 20.32 -2.27
CA HIS A 32 -6.88 21.47 -1.38
C HIS A 32 -7.42 21.18 0.03
N PHE A 33 -7.97 19.99 0.28
CA PHE A 33 -8.46 19.60 1.60
C PHE A 33 -7.28 19.06 2.42
N LYS A 34 -6.45 19.99 2.90
CA LYS A 34 -5.18 19.76 3.60
C LYS A 34 -5.29 19.89 5.13
N GLU A 35 -6.50 19.68 5.67
CA GLU A 35 -6.73 19.64 7.11
C GLU A 35 -5.79 18.63 7.78
N PHE A 36 -5.15 19.03 8.87
CA PHE A 36 -4.27 18.21 9.70
C PHE A 36 -4.46 18.67 11.15
N GLU A 37 -5.02 17.80 11.99
CA GLU A 37 -5.26 18.06 13.40
C GLU A 37 -4.79 16.86 14.21
N LEU A 38 -3.86 17.09 15.14
CA LEU A 38 -3.34 16.08 16.06
C LEU A 38 -3.80 16.41 17.47
N ASP A 39 -4.55 15.51 18.08
CA ASP A 39 -4.85 15.53 19.51
C ASP A 39 -3.90 14.54 20.21
N ALA A 40 -2.90 15.09 20.90
CA ALA A 40 -1.89 14.31 21.60
C ALA A 40 -2.41 13.66 22.89
N ASP A 41 -3.46 14.21 23.51
CA ASP A 41 -4.01 13.73 24.78
C ASP A 41 -4.80 12.44 24.55
N VAL A 42 -5.64 12.40 23.51
CA VAL A 42 -6.37 11.19 23.13
C VAL A 42 -5.69 10.38 22.02
N LYS A 43 -4.53 10.85 21.52
CA LYS A 43 -3.68 10.17 20.53
C LYS A 43 -4.41 9.90 19.21
N THR A 44 -5.01 10.95 18.65
CA THR A 44 -5.73 10.87 17.39
C THR A 44 -5.24 11.89 16.37
N LEU A 45 -5.19 11.47 15.11
CA LEU A 45 -4.87 12.31 13.96
C LEU A 45 -6.10 12.41 13.05
N THR A 46 -6.56 13.62 12.77
CA THR A 46 -7.58 13.90 11.75
C THR A 46 -6.95 14.57 10.55
N VAL A 47 -7.20 14.03 9.34
CA VAL A 47 -6.67 14.58 8.09
C VAL A 47 -7.72 14.72 7.01
N GLY A 48 -7.49 15.67 6.10
CA GLY A 48 -8.24 15.79 4.85
C GLY A 48 -7.70 14.90 3.72
N PRO A 49 -8.50 14.61 2.68
CA PRO A 49 -8.15 13.72 1.57
C PRO A 49 -7.01 14.24 0.69
N GLY A 50 -6.70 15.54 0.77
CA GLY A 50 -5.56 16.13 0.07
C GLY A 50 -4.22 15.82 0.73
N VAL A 51 -4.20 15.47 2.02
CA VAL A 51 -2.95 15.19 2.76
C VAL A 51 -2.29 13.91 2.23
N THR A 52 -1.03 14.02 1.88
CA THR A 52 -0.18 12.92 1.43
C THR A 52 0.51 12.22 2.59
N VAL A 53 0.96 10.99 2.37
CA VAL A 53 1.69 10.21 3.37
C VAL A 53 2.98 10.95 3.81
N GLY A 54 3.67 11.63 2.90
CA GLY A 54 4.89 12.39 3.23
C GLY A 54 4.62 13.61 4.12
N GLU A 55 3.47 14.26 3.95
CA GLU A 55 3.10 15.45 4.72
C GLU A 55 2.82 15.16 6.20
N ILE A 56 2.52 13.90 6.57
CA ILE A 56 2.30 13.52 7.98
C ILE A 56 3.59 13.19 8.73
N PHE A 57 4.69 12.90 8.04
CA PHE A 57 5.90 12.34 8.64
C PHE A 57 6.54 13.28 9.68
N ASP A 58 6.91 14.49 9.27
CA ASP A 58 7.59 15.45 10.14
C ASP A 58 6.69 15.98 11.28
N PRO A 59 5.40 16.34 11.02
CA PRO A 59 4.50 16.76 12.10
C PRO A 59 4.27 15.68 13.17
N LEU A 60 4.03 14.43 12.78
CA LEU A 60 3.80 13.35 13.76
C LEU A 60 5.08 13.00 14.53
N PHE A 61 6.20 12.86 13.85
CA PHE A 61 7.47 12.57 14.51
C PHE A 61 7.83 13.66 15.53
N SER A 62 7.71 14.94 15.14
CA SER A 62 8.01 16.07 16.02
C SER A 62 7.09 16.12 17.25
N ALA A 63 5.87 15.61 17.13
CA ALA A 63 4.90 15.51 18.22
C ALA A 63 5.08 14.25 19.09
N GLY A 64 6.05 13.38 18.78
CA GLY A 64 6.31 12.16 19.56
C GLY A 64 5.39 10.99 19.20
N PHE A 65 4.88 10.96 17.96
CA PHE A 65 4.01 9.91 17.46
C PHE A 65 4.50 9.24 16.17
N GLU A 66 3.96 8.07 15.91
CA GLU A 66 4.12 7.27 14.70
C GLU A 66 2.79 6.59 14.34
N ILE A 67 2.68 6.18 13.07
CA ILE A 67 1.51 5.48 12.53
C ILE A 67 1.96 4.60 11.37
N GLN A 68 1.14 3.63 10.99
CA GLN A 68 1.34 2.85 9.77
C GLN A 68 1.53 3.78 8.55
N THR A 69 2.52 3.46 7.72
CA THR A 69 2.79 4.18 6.47
C THR A 69 2.88 3.21 5.31
N GLY A 70 2.87 3.72 4.08
CA GLY A 70 3.25 2.96 2.89
C GLY A 70 4.76 2.99 2.60
N SER A 71 5.13 2.63 1.37
CA SER A 71 6.52 2.69 0.84
C SER A 71 6.84 3.94 0.03
N ALA A 72 5.89 4.89 -0.10
CA ALA A 72 6.05 6.11 -0.89
C ALA A 72 5.41 7.32 -0.18
N PRO A 73 5.96 8.54 -0.34
CA PRO A 73 5.44 9.73 0.33
C PRO A 73 4.30 10.41 -0.44
N CYS A 74 4.20 10.24 -1.75
CA CYS A 74 3.28 10.96 -2.63
C CYS A 74 1.80 10.52 -2.61
N PRO A 75 1.40 9.29 -2.23
CA PRO A 75 -0.02 8.93 -2.18
C PRO A 75 -0.80 9.75 -1.14
N SER A 76 -2.11 9.94 -1.37
CA SER A 76 -3.02 10.49 -0.36
C SER A 76 -3.17 9.51 0.80
N PHE A 77 -3.11 10.01 2.03
CA PHE A 77 -3.23 9.20 3.24
C PHE A 77 -4.58 8.48 3.32
N ILE A 78 -5.67 9.22 3.05
CA ILE A 78 -7.04 8.65 2.99
C ILE A 78 -7.16 7.68 1.81
N GLY A 79 -6.64 8.04 0.63
CA GLY A 79 -6.72 7.17 -0.55
C GLY A 79 -6.08 5.80 -0.30
N VAL A 80 -4.90 5.77 0.33
CA VAL A 80 -4.23 4.54 0.74
C VAL A 80 -5.07 3.76 1.75
N THR A 81 -5.65 4.44 2.74
CA THR A 81 -6.48 3.84 3.80
C THR A 81 -7.68 3.07 3.22
N LEU A 82 -8.37 3.63 2.22
CA LEU A 82 -9.60 3.04 1.70
C LEU A 82 -9.39 1.66 1.05
N GLY A 83 -8.19 1.39 0.54
CA GLY A 83 -7.82 0.07 0.03
C GLY A 83 -7.07 -0.81 1.03
N GLY A 84 -6.87 -0.36 2.27
CA GLY A 84 -6.17 -1.10 3.33
C GLY A 84 -4.97 -0.34 3.88
N GLY A 85 -3.98 -0.09 3.02
CA GLY A 85 -2.72 0.56 3.40
C GLY A 85 -1.73 -0.39 4.05
N VAL A 86 -1.09 -1.18 3.19
CA VAL A 86 -0.01 -2.13 3.53
C VAL A 86 1.31 -1.40 3.69
N GLY A 87 2.21 -1.92 4.52
CA GLY A 87 3.52 -1.30 4.71
C GLY A 87 4.36 -1.93 5.81
N ARG A 88 5.52 -1.32 6.05
CA ARG A 88 6.58 -1.85 6.93
C ARG A 88 6.15 -2.05 8.38
N PHE A 89 5.16 -1.30 8.84
CA PHE A 89 4.66 -1.38 10.22
C PHE A 89 3.50 -2.35 10.40
N GLN A 90 3.05 -3.04 9.35
CA GLN A 90 1.85 -3.87 9.45
C GLN A 90 2.02 -5.09 10.37
N GLY A 91 3.25 -5.56 10.57
CA GLY A 91 3.55 -6.61 11.54
C GLY A 91 3.32 -6.19 12.98
N VAL A 92 3.51 -4.89 13.28
CA VAL A 92 3.43 -4.32 14.63
C VAL A 92 2.06 -3.70 14.90
N TYR A 93 1.48 -3.01 13.91
CA TYR A 93 0.24 -2.23 14.10
C TYR A 93 -0.92 -2.65 13.19
N GLY A 94 -0.75 -3.61 12.28
CA GLY A 94 -1.76 -3.94 11.28
C GLY A 94 -1.79 -2.94 10.11
N LEU A 95 -2.87 -2.95 9.33
CA LEU A 95 -3.00 -2.05 8.18
C LEU A 95 -3.26 -0.60 8.61
N LEU A 96 -3.01 0.37 7.74
CA LEU A 96 -3.41 1.76 8.01
C LEU A 96 -4.93 1.89 8.24
N SER A 97 -5.74 1.11 7.52
CA SER A 97 -7.18 1.01 7.71
C SER A 97 -7.61 0.44 9.08
N ASP A 98 -6.71 -0.26 9.79
CA ASP A 98 -6.98 -0.76 11.14
C ASP A 98 -6.82 0.35 12.19
N ALA A 99 -6.05 1.41 11.88
CA ALA A 99 -5.95 2.61 12.71
C ALA A 99 -7.14 3.58 12.53
N LEU A 100 -7.98 3.39 11.49
CA LEU A 100 -9.10 4.29 11.20
C LEU A 100 -10.17 4.20 12.31
N ILE A 101 -10.58 5.36 12.83
CA ILE A 101 -11.62 5.52 13.86
C ILE A 101 -12.95 5.92 13.22
N SER A 102 -12.93 6.94 12.36
CA SER A 102 -14.12 7.49 11.70
C SER A 102 -13.77 8.23 10.42
N VAL A 103 -14.79 8.46 9.59
CA VAL A 103 -14.71 9.32 8.39
C VAL A 103 -15.94 10.20 8.25
N ARG A 104 -15.75 11.38 7.65
CA ARG A 104 -16.81 12.20 7.08
C ARG A 104 -16.95 11.88 5.60
N LEU A 105 -18.06 11.23 5.23
CA LEU A 105 -18.31 10.66 3.89
C LEU A 105 -19.47 11.39 3.20
N ILE A 106 -19.30 11.72 1.92
CA ILE A 106 -20.38 12.16 1.03
C ILE A 106 -20.85 10.95 0.20
N THR A 107 -22.12 10.58 0.34
CA THR A 107 -22.75 9.43 -0.36
C THR A 107 -23.19 9.79 -1.79
N ALA A 108 -23.70 8.79 -2.53
CA ALA A 108 -24.13 8.95 -3.93
C ALA A 108 -25.33 9.90 -4.10
N ASN A 109 -26.15 10.07 -3.07
CA ASN A 109 -27.26 11.03 -3.03
C ASN A 109 -26.84 12.42 -2.49
N GLY A 110 -25.56 12.63 -2.15
CA GLY A 110 -25.02 13.89 -1.67
C GLY A 110 -25.20 14.14 -0.17
N GLU A 111 -25.62 13.14 0.61
CA GLU A 111 -25.70 13.26 2.07
C GLU A 111 -24.31 13.21 2.70
N VAL A 112 -24.11 13.98 3.77
CA VAL A 112 -22.87 13.99 4.55
C VAL A 112 -23.08 13.14 5.80
N LEU A 113 -22.29 12.07 5.94
CA LEU A 113 -22.36 11.13 7.05
C LEU A 113 -21.07 11.11 7.86
N GLU A 114 -21.22 10.94 9.17
CA GLU A 114 -20.13 10.52 10.06
C GLU A 114 -20.20 9.00 10.21
N VAL A 115 -19.22 8.30 9.66
CA VAL A 115 -19.18 6.84 9.58
C VAL A 115 -18.09 6.31 10.51
N SER A 116 -18.43 5.37 11.39
CA SER A 116 -17.52 4.78 12.38
C SER A 116 -17.99 3.38 12.81
N ARG A 117 -17.25 2.72 13.69
CA ARG A 117 -17.67 1.42 14.27
C ARG A 117 -19.04 1.49 14.98
N ASN A 118 -19.43 2.66 15.49
CA ASN A 118 -20.68 2.84 16.24
C ASN A 118 -21.79 3.55 15.43
N ARG A 119 -21.50 3.99 14.21
CA ARG A 119 -22.43 4.71 13.34
C ARG A 119 -22.22 4.32 11.89
N TYR A 120 -23.21 3.67 11.28
CA TYR A 120 -23.10 2.98 9.98
C TYR A 120 -21.97 1.92 9.97
N PRO A 121 -21.98 0.94 10.88
CA PRO A 121 -20.89 -0.03 11.05
C PRO A 121 -20.64 -0.91 9.80
N ASP A 122 -21.68 -1.15 9.01
CA ASP A 122 -21.65 -1.88 7.76
C ASP A 122 -20.92 -1.10 6.65
N LEU A 123 -21.20 0.20 6.55
CA LEU A 123 -20.47 1.11 5.66
C LEU A 123 -19.03 1.32 6.14
N PHE A 124 -18.81 1.43 7.45
CA PHE A 124 -17.48 1.51 8.05
C PHE A 124 -16.63 0.25 7.81
N TRP A 125 -17.26 -0.92 7.80
CA TRP A 125 -16.63 -2.16 7.38
C TRP A 125 -16.20 -2.10 5.90
N ALA A 126 -17.08 -1.61 5.03
CA ALA A 126 -16.85 -1.57 3.58
C ALA A 126 -15.70 -0.64 3.18
N ILE A 127 -15.68 0.59 3.70
CA ILE A 127 -14.64 1.57 3.34
C ILE A 127 -13.23 1.19 3.82
N ARG A 128 -13.09 0.22 4.73
CA ARG A 128 -11.81 -0.32 5.19
C ARG A 128 -11.37 -1.50 4.29
N GLY A 129 -11.12 -1.21 3.02
CA GLY A 129 -10.53 -2.15 2.06
C GLY A 129 -11.23 -2.26 0.71
N ALA A 130 -12.42 -1.66 0.54
CA ALA A 130 -13.14 -1.69 -0.73
C ALA A 130 -12.84 -0.50 -1.67
N GLY A 131 -11.84 0.33 -1.34
CA GLY A 131 -11.51 1.52 -2.11
C GLY A 131 -12.60 2.60 -2.02
N ALA A 132 -12.66 3.47 -3.02
CA ALA A 132 -13.57 4.62 -3.06
C ALA A 132 -14.99 4.28 -3.55
N ASN A 133 -15.43 3.03 -3.41
CA ASN A 133 -16.66 2.51 -4.01
C ASN A 133 -17.97 2.99 -3.36
N PHE A 134 -17.91 3.68 -2.22
CA PHE A 134 -19.10 3.97 -1.40
C PHE A 134 -19.32 5.47 -1.12
N GLY A 135 -18.46 6.34 -1.63
CA GLY A 135 -18.58 7.78 -1.40
C GLY A 135 -17.26 8.53 -1.46
N VAL A 136 -17.35 9.84 -1.26
CA VAL A 136 -16.21 10.74 -1.18
C VAL A 136 -15.88 11.01 0.29
N VAL A 137 -14.74 10.51 0.76
CA VAL A 137 -14.25 10.83 2.11
C VAL A 137 -13.61 12.22 2.10
N THR A 138 -14.08 13.10 2.99
CA THR A 138 -13.64 14.50 3.11
C THR A 138 -12.85 14.78 4.38
N SER A 139 -12.88 13.88 5.35
CA SER A 139 -12.04 13.87 6.54
C SER A 139 -12.00 12.45 7.13
N ALA A 140 -10.87 12.06 7.72
CA ALA A 140 -10.69 10.78 8.37
C ALA A 140 -9.88 10.95 9.66
N THR A 141 -10.32 10.28 10.72
CA THR A 141 -9.66 10.30 12.04
C THR A 141 -9.06 8.93 12.34
N TYR A 142 -7.82 8.92 12.85
CA TYR A 142 -7.00 7.73 13.07
C TYR A 142 -6.45 7.72 14.49
N SER A 143 -6.24 6.52 15.04
CA SER A 143 -5.40 6.34 16.23
C SER A 143 -3.93 6.45 15.84
N VAL A 144 -3.12 7.12 16.66
CA VAL A 144 -1.65 7.16 16.52
C VAL A 144 -0.95 6.52 17.71
N TYR A 145 0.30 6.10 17.52
CA TYR A 145 1.09 5.41 18.54
C TYR A 145 2.22 6.32 19.03
N PRO A 146 2.56 6.34 20.32
CA PRO A 146 3.79 6.99 20.79
C PRO A 146 5.02 6.37 20.13
N LEU A 147 6.07 7.18 19.91
CA LEU A 147 7.34 6.68 19.37
C LEU A 147 7.89 5.51 20.20
N THR A 148 8.16 4.39 19.55
CA THR A 148 9.06 3.36 20.11
C THR A 148 10.52 3.74 19.84
N ASN A 149 11.42 3.45 20.77
CA ASN A 149 12.87 3.66 20.57
C ASN A 149 13.20 5.10 20.13
N ASN A 150 12.51 6.11 20.67
CA ASN A 150 12.62 7.53 20.27
C ASN A 150 12.38 7.80 18.78
N GLY A 151 11.71 6.87 18.08
CA GLY A 151 11.48 6.92 16.65
C GLY A 151 12.66 6.45 15.81
N ASP A 152 13.76 6.03 16.43
CA ASP A 152 14.93 5.51 15.74
C ASP A 152 14.67 4.11 15.20
N MET A 153 15.06 3.91 13.95
CA MET A 153 15.00 2.65 13.23
C MET A 153 16.37 2.28 12.69
N PHE A 154 16.69 1.00 12.75
CA PHE A 154 17.88 0.48 12.08
C PHE A 154 17.56 0.15 10.63
N ILE A 155 18.43 0.58 9.72
CA ILE A 155 18.36 0.23 8.30
C ILE A 155 19.67 -0.39 7.82
N ALA A 156 19.56 -1.33 6.88
CA ALA A 156 20.69 -1.90 6.19
C ALA A 156 20.33 -2.18 4.73
N GLU A 157 21.18 -1.70 3.82
CA GLU A 157 21.04 -1.96 2.39
C GLU A 157 22.26 -2.62 1.80
N PHE A 158 22.00 -3.50 0.84
CA PHE A 158 23.02 -4.25 0.13
C PHE A 158 22.73 -4.27 -1.37
N ILE A 159 23.81 -4.26 -2.15
CA ILE A 159 23.75 -4.65 -3.57
C ILE A 159 24.08 -6.14 -3.64
N VAL A 160 23.13 -6.92 -4.15
CA VAL A 160 23.31 -8.36 -4.37
C VAL A 160 23.60 -8.60 -5.86
N PRO A 161 24.83 -9.07 -6.20
CA PRO A 161 25.18 -9.35 -7.59
C PRO A 161 24.42 -10.60 -8.10
N PRO A 162 24.09 -10.68 -9.41
CA PRO A 162 23.32 -11.79 -9.98
C PRO A 162 23.79 -13.19 -9.57
N ARG A 163 25.12 -13.40 -9.54
CA ARG A 163 25.73 -14.69 -9.15
C ARG A 163 25.39 -15.15 -7.72
N ARG A 164 24.89 -14.25 -6.86
CA ARG A 164 24.53 -14.53 -5.46
C ARG A 164 23.02 -14.46 -5.20
N TRP A 165 22.18 -14.19 -6.20
CA TRP A 165 20.74 -14.04 -5.97
C TRP A 165 20.11 -15.28 -5.35
N SER A 166 20.37 -16.48 -5.89
CA SER A 166 19.80 -17.70 -5.33
C SER A 166 20.29 -18.00 -3.91
N GLU A 167 21.55 -17.66 -3.60
CA GLU A 167 22.10 -17.76 -2.24
C GLU A 167 21.38 -16.80 -1.28
N TYR A 168 21.21 -15.55 -1.71
CA TYR A 168 20.54 -14.49 -0.95
C TYR A 168 19.06 -14.80 -0.70
N LEU A 169 18.31 -15.20 -1.74
CA LEU A 169 16.90 -15.52 -1.63
C LEU A 169 16.67 -16.73 -0.71
N ARG A 170 17.50 -17.78 -0.79
CA ARG A 170 17.45 -18.90 0.17
C ARG A 170 17.79 -18.48 1.59
N LYS A 171 18.72 -17.55 1.76
CA LYS A 171 19.06 -17.00 3.08
C LYS A 171 17.87 -16.24 3.66
N MET A 172 17.24 -15.40 2.86
CA MET A 172 16.05 -14.66 3.23
C MET A 172 14.87 -15.59 3.56
N GLU A 173 14.65 -16.64 2.75
CA GLU A 173 13.64 -17.67 3.00
C GLU A 173 13.88 -18.37 4.35
N SER A 174 15.14 -18.68 4.70
CA SER A 174 15.48 -19.29 5.99
C SER A 174 15.21 -18.40 7.21
N MET A 175 14.95 -17.11 7.00
CA MET A 175 14.55 -16.17 8.05
C MET A 175 13.03 -16.07 8.22
N SER A 176 12.24 -16.77 7.40
CA SER A 176 10.78 -16.75 7.47
C SER A 176 10.26 -17.64 8.62
N PRO A 177 9.23 -17.20 9.37
CA PRO A 177 8.63 -15.87 9.31
C PRO A 177 9.55 -14.80 9.92
N LEU A 178 9.59 -13.62 9.29
CA LEU A 178 10.31 -12.48 9.84
C LEU A 178 9.67 -12.00 11.15
N PRO A 179 10.47 -11.49 12.12
CA PRO A 179 9.95 -10.77 13.30
C PRO A 179 9.01 -9.63 12.89
N ALA A 180 8.05 -9.29 13.75
CA ALA A 180 7.01 -8.30 13.47
C ALA A 180 7.58 -6.91 13.08
N GLU A 181 8.74 -6.58 13.62
CA GLU A 181 9.44 -5.31 13.46
C GLU A 181 10.40 -5.29 12.25
N LEU A 182 10.69 -6.45 11.63
CA LEU A 182 11.70 -6.58 10.57
C LEU A 182 11.05 -6.69 9.20
N SER A 183 11.13 -5.62 8.41
CA SER A 183 10.64 -5.60 7.02
C SER A 183 11.80 -5.57 6.02
N SER A 184 11.52 -6.03 4.79
CA SER A 184 12.47 -5.97 3.69
C SER A 184 11.80 -5.54 2.40
N LEU A 185 12.49 -4.71 1.61
CA LEU A 185 12.17 -4.48 0.21
C LEU A 185 13.31 -5.00 -0.67
N LEU A 186 12.98 -5.70 -1.76
CA LEU A 186 13.95 -6.04 -2.79
C LEU A 186 13.56 -5.33 -4.09
N LEU A 187 14.49 -4.61 -4.69
CA LEU A 187 14.29 -3.96 -5.98
C LEU A 187 15.22 -4.58 -7.02
N ASN A 188 14.65 -5.29 -7.98
CA ASN A 188 15.37 -5.71 -9.17
C ASN A 188 15.37 -4.56 -10.18
N SER A 189 16.55 -4.10 -10.57
CA SER A 189 16.67 -3.04 -11.56
C SER A 189 17.96 -3.13 -12.37
N PHE A 190 17.95 -2.54 -13.55
CA PHE A 190 19.10 -2.47 -14.44
C PHE A 190 19.99 -1.28 -14.10
N ASN A 191 21.25 -1.53 -13.75
CA ASN A 191 22.25 -0.51 -13.52
C ASN A 191 22.94 -0.15 -14.84
N THR A 192 22.70 1.07 -15.34
CA THR A 192 23.27 1.52 -16.63
C THR A 192 24.77 1.83 -16.56
N THR A 193 25.31 2.14 -15.37
CA THR A 193 26.75 2.35 -15.20
C THR A 193 27.53 1.04 -15.34
N THR A 194 27.01 -0.06 -14.78
CA THR A 194 27.67 -1.37 -14.85
C THR A 194 27.14 -2.27 -15.97
N ASN A 195 26.11 -1.84 -16.69
CA ASN A 195 25.42 -2.60 -17.74
C ASN A 195 24.96 -4.00 -17.27
N GLN A 196 24.42 -4.07 -16.05
CA GLN A 196 24.01 -5.33 -15.41
C GLN A 196 22.73 -5.12 -14.59
N THR A 197 21.89 -6.15 -14.54
CA THR A 197 20.79 -6.22 -13.57
C THR A 197 21.34 -6.44 -12.18
N GLN A 198 20.84 -5.71 -11.20
CA GLN A 198 21.22 -5.80 -9.80
C GLN A 198 19.97 -5.96 -8.94
N LEU A 199 20.14 -6.61 -7.79
CA LEU A 199 19.11 -6.70 -6.77
C LEU A 199 19.55 -5.82 -5.61
N TYR A 200 18.79 -4.75 -5.35
CA TYR A 200 18.96 -3.92 -4.17
C TYR A 200 18.10 -4.49 -3.06
N ALA A 201 18.74 -4.84 -1.94
CA ALA A 201 18.06 -5.33 -0.76
C ALA A 201 18.06 -4.25 0.31
N HIS A 202 16.88 -3.85 0.77
CA HIS A 202 16.69 -2.89 1.85
C HIS A 202 16.02 -3.57 3.04
N TRP A 203 16.65 -3.51 4.21
CA TRP A 203 16.11 -3.99 5.47
C TRP A 203 15.81 -2.82 6.40
N ALA A 204 14.68 -2.87 7.09
CA ALA A 204 14.30 -1.90 8.11
C ALA A 204 13.80 -2.63 9.36
N TYR A 205 14.33 -2.25 10.52
CA TYR A 205 13.94 -2.80 11.81
C TYR A 205 13.43 -1.70 12.74
N LYS A 206 12.22 -1.91 13.27
CA LYS A 206 11.57 -1.02 14.24
C LYS A 206 11.99 -1.39 15.67
N GLY A 207 13.14 -0.91 16.11
CA GLY A 207 13.68 -1.19 17.43
C GLY A 207 15.16 -0.85 17.53
N THR A 208 15.81 -1.37 18.58
CA THR A 208 17.23 -1.08 18.84
C THR A 208 18.13 -1.64 17.73
N GLU A 209 19.26 -0.97 17.47
CA GLU A 209 20.28 -1.49 16.55
C GLU A 209 20.82 -2.85 16.99
N THR A 210 20.94 -3.09 18.29
CA THR A 210 21.42 -4.37 18.84
C THR A 210 20.49 -5.52 18.44
N ASP A 211 19.18 -5.36 18.61
CA ASP A 211 18.20 -6.38 18.23
C ASP A 211 18.12 -6.52 16.71
N ALA A 212 18.18 -5.41 15.98
CA ALA A 212 18.21 -5.41 14.52
C ALA A 212 19.37 -6.26 13.98
N ARG A 213 20.58 -6.05 14.50
CA ARG A 213 21.78 -6.81 14.09
C ARG A 213 21.68 -8.28 14.46
N LYS A 214 21.04 -8.62 15.58
CA LYS A 214 20.78 -10.01 15.97
C LYS A 214 19.87 -10.70 14.95
N HIS A 215 18.73 -10.08 14.62
CA HIS A 215 17.77 -10.62 13.65
C HIS A 215 18.33 -10.66 12.22
N LEU A 216 19.12 -9.65 11.84
CA LEU A 216 19.68 -9.53 10.49
C LEU A 216 21.04 -10.22 10.33
N SER A 217 21.56 -10.85 11.39
CA SER A 217 22.85 -11.55 11.36
C SER A 217 22.99 -12.54 10.19
N PRO A 218 21.95 -13.30 9.77
CA PRO A 218 22.07 -14.20 8.61
C PRO A 218 22.41 -13.48 7.29
N ILE A 219 21.97 -12.23 7.11
CA ILE A 219 22.25 -11.40 5.93
C ILE A 219 23.57 -10.66 6.10
N LEU A 220 23.81 -10.05 7.27
CA LEU A 220 25.05 -9.33 7.57
C LEU A 220 26.29 -10.22 7.40
N ASN A 221 26.18 -11.50 7.75
CA ASN A 221 27.26 -12.48 7.63
C ASN A 221 27.52 -12.96 6.19
N MET A 222 26.71 -12.52 5.21
CA MET A 222 26.93 -12.86 3.80
C MET A 222 28.08 -12.08 3.16
N ASN A 223 28.66 -11.06 3.82
CA ASN A 223 29.71 -10.20 3.27
C ASN A 223 29.32 -9.59 1.90
N LEU A 224 28.10 -9.04 1.82
CA LEU A 224 27.61 -8.31 0.66
C LEU A 224 28.14 -6.87 0.69
N THR A 225 28.19 -6.22 -0.48
CA THR A 225 28.50 -4.79 -0.55
C THR A 225 27.34 -4.00 0.04
N ALA A 226 27.55 -3.42 1.22
CA ALA A 226 26.58 -2.53 1.83
C ALA A 226 26.63 -1.15 1.17
N THR A 227 25.47 -0.58 0.83
CA THR A 227 25.35 0.83 0.41
C THR A 227 25.06 1.73 1.60
N GLN A 228 24.34 1.23 2.59
CA GLN A 228 24.11 1.92 3.87
C GLN A 228 23.89 0.92 5.00
N ILE A 229 24.41 1.21 6.18
CA ILE A 229 24.02 0.58 7.45
C ILE A 229 24.03 1.69 8.50
N ARG A 230 22.87 2.07 9.02
CA ARG A 230 22.74 3.20 9.95
C ARG A 230 21.43 3.15 10.73
N VAL A 231 21.36 3.98 11.75
CA VAL A 231 20.13 4.32 12.45
C VAL A 231 19.60 5.64 11.89
N LEU A 232 18.29 5.73 11.65
CA LEU A 232 17.60 6.94 11.23
C LEU A 232 16.21 7.03 11.85
N PRO A 233 15.65 8.23 12.04
CA PRO A 233 14.30 8.38 12.56
C PRO A 233 13.25 7.93 11.52
N TRP A 234 12.12 7.38 11.97
CA TRP A 234 11.14 6.73 11.08
C TRP A 234 10.58 7.65 10.00
N ASN A 235 10.45 8.96 10.27
CA ASN A 235 10.01 9.96 9.30
C ASN A 235 10.95 10.10 8.10
N ARG A 236 12.19 9.61 8.20
CA ARG A 236 13.20 9.61 7.14
C ARG A 236 13.32 8.25 6.43
N LEU A 237 12.57 7.23 6.84
CA LEU A 237 12.69 5.87 6.31
C LEU A 237 12.40 5.79 4.81
N VAL A 238 11.30 6.42 4.37
CA VAL A 238 10.83 6.30 2.98
C VAL A 238 11.76 7.03 2.02
N GLU A 239 12.17 8.27 2.33
CA GLU A 239 13.12 9.04 1.50
C GLU A 239 14.52 8.42 1.44
N ASN A 240 14.90 7.62 2.45
CA ASN A 240 16.19 6.92 2.49
C ASN A 240 16.12 5.49 1.96
N THR A 241 14.95 5.03 1.49
CA THR A 241 14.81 3.71 0.88
C THR A 241 15.40 3.73 -0.54
N PHE A 242 16.38 2.85 -0.79
CA PHE A 242 17.15 2.77 -2.02
C PHE A 242 17.94 4.04 -2.37
N ALA A 243 18.23 4.91 -1.39
CA ALA A 243 18.98 6.14 -1.61
C ALA A 243 20.41 5.90 -2.13
N GLY A 244 20.98 4.72 -1.87
CA GLY A 244 22.28 4.28 -2.43
C GLY A 244 22.17 3.54 -3.77
N ALA A 245 20.96 3.16 -4.20
CA ALA A 245 20.72 2.63 -5.52
C ALA A 245 20.70 3.81 -6.49
N ALA A 246 21.79 4.02 -7.21
CA ALA A 246 21.83 5.06 -8.23
C ALA A 246 20.57 4.92 -9.12
N VAL A 247 19.81 6.02 -9.27
CA VAL A 247 18.63 6.16 -10.14
C VAL A 247 19.07 6.08 -11.61
N THR A 248 19.67 4.96 -11.95
CA THR A 248 20.28 4.60 -13.22
C THR A 248 19.39 3.61 -13.97
N ALA A 249 18.26 3.23 -13.36
CA ALA A 249 17.25 2.36 -13.90
C ALA A 249 16.74 2.89 -15.24
N ARG A 250 16.58 2.01 -16.23
CA ARG A 250 15.71 2.26 -17.40
C ARG A 250 14.22 2.23 -17.02
N SER A 251 13.90 2.81 -15.86
CA SER A 251 12.61 3.00 -15.20
C SER A 251 11.75 1.75 -14.92
N SER A 252 11.99 0.62 -15.59
CA SER A 252 11.33 -0.66 -15.31
C SER A 252 12.03 -1.42 -14.17
N SER A 253 11.24 -2.00 -13.27
CA SER A 253 11.74 -2.73 -12.11
C SER A 253 10.73 -3.76 -11.59
N LEU A 254 11.24 -4.72 -10.82
CA LEU A 254 10.41 -5.64 -10.04
C LEU A 254 10.69 -5.40 -8.56
N LEU A 255 9.66 -4.97 -7.84
CA LEU A 255 9.72 -4.64 -6.42
C LEU A 255 9.02 -5.74 -5.62
N TYR A 256 9.76 -6.34 -4.71
CA TYR A 256 9.25 -7.29 -3.73
C TYR A 256 9.18 -6.58 -2.38
N GLU A 257 8.00 -6.57 -1.76
CA GLU A 257 7.76 -5.99 -0.47
C GLU A 257 7.43 -7.08 0.55
N PHE A 258 8.38 -7.38 1.43
CA PHE A 258 8.22 -8.37 2.49
C PHE A 258 7.88 -7.65 3.79
N PHE A 259 6.61 -7.70 4.12
CA PHE A 259 6.05 -7.06 5.30
C PHE A 259 5.53 -8.15 6.25
N PRO A 260 6.14 -8.31 7.44
CA PRO A 260 5.59 -9.16 8.48
C PRO A 260 4.14 -8.79 8.75
N ASN A 261 3.31 -9.76 9.14
CA ASN A 261 1.86 -9.59 9.16
C ASN A 261 1.20 -9.95 10.50
N GLN A 262 1.95 -10.08 11.58
CA GLN A 262 1.48 -10.60 12.86
C GLN A 262 0.27 -9.82 13.40
N ALA A 263 0.38 -8.49 13.52
CA ALA A 263 -0.75 -7.65 13.94
C ALA A 263 -1.88 -7.61 12.90
N MET A 264 -1.57 -7.61 11.60
CA MET A 264 -2.58 -7.69 10.53
C MET A 264 -3.41 -8.98 10.61
N ALA A 265 -2.75 -10.12 10.78
CA ALA A 265 -3.33 -11.46 10.82
C ALA A 265 -4.05 -11.76 12.14
N ALA A 266 -3.72 -11.05 13.22
CA ALA A 266 -4.43 -11.15 14.49
C ALA A 266 -5.86 -10.56 14.42
N ILE A 267 -6.12 -9.67 13.47
CA ILE A 267 -7.46 -9.13 13.22
C ILE A 267 -8.25 -10.15 12.38
N PRO A 268 -9.48 -10.53 12.78
CA PRO A 268 -10.29 -11.47 12.02
C PRO A 268 -10.45 -11.04 10.56
N GLN A 269 -10.36 -12.00 9.65
CA GLN A 269 -10.49 -11.76 8.20
C GLN A 269 -11.75 -10.96 7.86
N ASP A 270 -12.85 -11.15 8.60
CA ASP A 270 -14.13 -10.49 8.35
C ASP A 270 -14.35 -9.16 9.11
N ASP A 271 -13.39 -8.64 9.90
CA ASP A 271 -13.56 -7.34 10.61
C ASP A 271 -13.58 -6.14 9.65
N THR A 272 -13.04 -6.30 8.43
CA THR A 272 -13.01 -5.25 7.39
C THR A 272 -13.23 -5.84 5.99
N ALA A 273 -13.40 -4.98 4.99
CA ALA A 273 -13.48 -5.39 3.59
C ALA A 273 -12.13 -5.84 3.00
N PHE A 274 -10.99 -5.42 3.58
CA PHE A 274 -9.65 -5.79 3.10
C PHE A 274 -9.46 -7.31 3.11
N PRO A 275 -9.18 -7.97 1.97
CA PRO A 275 -9.04 -9.42 1.92
C PRO A 275 -7.63 -9.89 2.31
N ARG A 276 -7.52 -11.16 2.75
CA ARG A 276 -6.24 -11.88 2.86
C ARG A 276 -5.24 -11.26 3.84
N ARG A 277 -5.66 -11.15 5.10
CA ARG A 277 -4.82 -10.71 6.22
C ARG A 277 -3.65 -11.65 6.56
N ASP A 278 -3.53 -12.76 5.86
CA ASP A 278 -2.46 -13.75 5.93
C ASP A 278 -1.30 -13.46 4.95
N THR A 279 -1.41 -12.46 4.08
CA THR A 279 -0.36 -12.09 3.14
C THR A 279 0.91 -11.59 3.86
N THR A 280 2.09 -12.07 3.43
CA THR A 280 3.40 -11.71 3.99
C THR A 280 4.32 -11.01 2.99
N ALA A 281 3.98 -11.03 1.71
CA ALA A 281 4.74 -10.40 0.65
C ALA A 281 3.84 -9.86 -0.46
N TYR A 282 4.25 -8.74 -1.06
CA TYR A 282 3.63 -8.11 -2.22
C TYR A 282 4.66 -7.99 -3.33
N ILE A 283 4.27 -8.23 -4.58
CA ILE A 283 5.19 -8.19 -5.72
C ILE A 283 4.60 -7.23 -6.75
N ASN A 284 5.30 -6.12 -6.96
CA ASN A 284 4.92 -5.06 -7.87
C ASN A 284 5.83 -5.08 -9.09
N LEU A 285 5.23 -5.23 -10.26
CA LEU A 285 5.92 -5.10 -11.53
C LEU A 285 5.71 -3.70 -12.09
N ILE A 286 6.80 -2.95 -12.24
CA ILE A 286 6.78 -1.59 -12.76
C ILE A 286 7.41 -1.65 -14.15
N LEU A 287 6.60 -1.52 -15.20
CA LEU A 287 7.07 -1.47 -16.58
C LEU A 287 6.87 -0.07 -17.14
N THR A 288 7.94 0.48 -17.70
CA THR A 288 7.94 1.82 -18.27
C THR A 288 8.62 1.83 -19.62
N SER A 289 8.17 2.71 -20.50
CA SER A 289 8.76 2.95 -21.80
C SER A 289 8.76 4.46 -22.07
N SER A 290 9.81 4.95 -22.72
CA SER A 290 9.86 6.33 -23.25
C SER A 290 9.16 6.46 -24.61
N ILE A 291 8.77 5.33 -25.21
CA ILE A 291 8.03 5.27 -26.48
C ILE A 291 6.60 4.87 -26.14
N HIS A 292 5.66 5.74 -26.53
CA HIS A 292 4.22 5.55 -26.29
C HIS A 292 3.51 5.32 -27.61
N ASN A 293 3.17 4.06 -27.89
CA ASN A 293 2.33 3.66 -29.00
C ASN A 293 1.69 2.31 -28.68
N SER A 294 0.61 1.98 -29.40
CA SER A 294 -0.16 0.76 -29.15
C SER A 294 0.66 -0.53 -29.28
N GLU A 295 1.68 -0.57 -30.13
CA GLU A 295 2.52 -1.76 -30.28
C GLU A 295 3.34 -2.02 -29.03
N ILE A 296 4.02 -0.99 -28.52
CA ILE A 296 4.82 -1.06 -27.30
C ILE A 296 3.94 -1.29 -26.07
N ASP A 297 2.82 -0.58 -25.95
CA ASP A 297 1.90 -0.74 -24.83
C ASP A 297 1.35 -2.17 -24.76
N ASN A 298 0.95 -2.74 -25.91
CA ASN A 298 0.50 -4.13 -25.99
C ASN A 298 1.62 -5.14 -25.68
N ALA A 299 2.86 -4.84 -26.06
CA ALA A 299 4.00 -5.71 -25.74
C ALA A 299 4.31 -5.70 -24.24
N LEU A 300 4.26 -4.52 -23.60
CA LEU A 300 4.45 -4.39 -22.14
C LEU A 300 3.32 -5.08 -21.38
N ALA A 301 2.06 -4.95 -21.81
CA ALA A 301 0.92 -5.63 -21.21
C ALA A 301 1.11 -7.16 -21.23
N ARG A 302 1.42 -7.74 -22.40
CA ARG A 302 1.67 -9.19 -22.53
C ARG A 302 2.82 -9.67 -21.64
N PHE A 303 3.93 -8.92 -21.62
CA PHE A 303 5.08 -9.24 -20.78
C PHE A 303 4.72 -9.17 -19.28
N GLY A 304 3.92 -8.18 -18.89
CA GLY A 304 3.41 -8.05 -17.53
C GLY A 304 2.51 -9.20 -17.10
N GLU A 305 1.59 -9.62 -17.97
CA GLU A 305 0.73 -10.78 -17.74
C GLU A 305 1.52 -12.09 -17.60
N GLU A 306 2.55 -12.29 -18.41
CA GLU A 306 3.44 -13.45 -18.32
C GLU A 306 4.16 -13.51 -16.97
N ILE A 307 4.82 -12.42 -16.56
CA ILE A 307 5.51 -12.34 -15.26
C ILE A 307 4.53 -12.55 -14.10
N ARG A 308 3.36 -11.90 -14.14
CA ARG A 308 2.36 -12.02 -13.07
C ARG A 308 1.86 -13.46 -12.93
N ARG A 309 1.68 -14.18 -14.04
CA ARG A 309 1.30 -15.60 -14.04
C ARG A 309 2.37 -16.46 -13.37
N ASP A 310 3.64 -16.27 -13.72
CA ASP A 310 4.75 -17.03 -13.16
C ASP A 310 4.92 -16.77 -11.65
N VAL A 311 4.83 -15.51 -11.25
CA VAL A 311 4.90 -15.12 -9.84
C VAL A 311 3.72 -15.70 -9.06
N ALA A 312 2.50 -15.59 -9.60
CA ALA A 312 1.29 -16.10 -8.93
C ALA A 312 1.34 -17.62 -8.71
N ALA A 313 1.93 -18.38 -9.63
CA ALA A 313 2.14 -19.82 -9.48
C ALA A 313 3.01 -20.19 -8.25
N THR A 314 3.80 -19.25 -7.74
CA THR A 314 4.67 -19.43 -6.55
C THR A 314 4.13 -18.75 -5.29
N SER A 315 3.00 -18.05 -5.38
CA SER A 315 2.50 -17.16 -4.32
C SER A 315 1.91 -17.89 -3.10
N GLY A 316 1.62 -19.19 -3.22
CA GLY A 316 0.84 -19.94 -2.23
C GLY A 316 -0.67 -19.80 -2.38
N TYR A 317 -1.14 -18.94 -3.28
CA TYR A 317 -2.56 -18.82 -3.66
C TYR A 317 -2.85 -19.62 -4.94
N PRO A 318 -4.08 -20.14 -5.11
CA PRO A 318 -4.44 -20.94 -6.30
C PRO A 318 -4.54 -20.11 -7.59
N GLU A 319 -4.55 -18.78 -7.47
CA GLU A 319 -4.73 -17.84 -8.57
C GLU A 319 -4.05 -16.50 -8.26
N ILE A 320 -3.92 -15.65 -9.28
CA ILE A 320 -3.50 -14.25 -9.12
C ILE A 320 -4.38 -13.62 -8.05
N THR A 321 -3.75 -12.96 -7.10
CA THR A 321 -4.41 -12.43 -5.92
C THR A 321 -3.82 -11.06 -5.62
N THR A 322 -4.68 -10.06 -5.44
CA THR A 322 -4.27 -8.67 -5.19
C THR A 322 -5.21 -8.00 -4.20
N PHE A 323 -5.11 -6.69 -4.05
CA PHE A 323 -6.07 -5.84 -3.36
C PHE A 323 -6.23 -4.53 -4.13
N VAL A 324 -7.31 -3.79 -3.84
CA VAL A 324 -7.78 -2.70 -4.70
C VAL A 324 -6.74 -1.61 -5.01
N ASN A 325 -5.84 -1.28 -4.08
CA ASN A 325 -4.80 -0.28 -4.37
C ASN A 325 -3.73 -0.80 -5.33
N TYR A 326 -3.51 -2.12 -5.39
CA TYR A 326 -2.50 -2.78 -6.23
C TYR A 326 -3.08 -3.47 -7.46
N ALA A 327 -4.40 -3.39 -7.68
CA ALA A 327 -5.04 -3.95 -8.86
C ALA A 327 -4.67 -3.15 -10.12
N HIS A 328 -4.35 -3.87 -11.18
CA HIS A 328 -4.06 -3.30 -12.49
C HIS A 328 -5.33 -3.08 -13.33
N GLY A 329 -6.40 -3.83 -13.05
CA GLY A 329 -7.72 -3.69 -13.68
C GLY A 329 -8.08 -4.82 -14.66
N ASP A 330 -7.17 -5.75 -14.91
CA ASP A 330 -7.41 -7.01 -15.64
C ASP A 330 -7.72 -8.18 -14.70
N GLU A 331 -7.59 -7.99 -13.38
CA GLU A 331 -8.00 -8.98 -12.38
C GLU A 331 -9.52 -9.10 -12.27
N THR A 332 -9.99 -10.29 -11.92
CA THR A 332 -11.40 -10.45 -11.55
C THR A 332 -11.68 -9.81 -10.19
N LEU A 333 -12.94 -9.49 -9.93
CA LEU A 333 -13.34 -8.95 -8.62
C LEU A 333 -13.03 -9.93 -7.46
N ASP A 334 -13.12 -11.25 -7.70
CA ASP A 334 -12.76 -12.27 -6.70
C ASP A 334 -11.27 -12.17 -6.33
N GLN A 335 -10.41 -11.91 -7.31
CA GLN A 335 -8.98 -11.73 -7.13
C GLN A 335 -8.67 -10.43 -6.38
N ILE A 336 -9.45 -9.37 -6.58
CA ILE A 336 -9.25 -8.05 -5.93
C ILE A 336 -9.83 -8.01 -4.51
N TYR A 337 -11.08 -8.44 -4.32
CA TYR A 337 -11.85 -8.25 -3.08
C TYR A 337 -12.03 -9.52 -2.24
N GLY A 338 -11.70 -10.69 -2.81
CA GLY A 338 -11.92 -11.98 -2.18
C GLY A 338 -13.37 -12.44 -2.33
N LYS A 339 -13.54 -13.66 -2.86
CA LYS A 339 -14.84 -14.29 -3.12
C LYS A 339 -15.82 -14.22 -1.94
N ASN A 340 -15.32 -14.45 -0.72
CA ASN A 340 -16.16 -14.49 0.49
C ASN A 340 -16.71 -13.12 0.91
N LYS A 341 -16.19 -12.02 0.36
CA LYS A 341 -16.60 -10.64 0.72
C LYS A 341 -17.51 -10.00 -0.30
N LEU A 342 -17.47 -10.46 -1.55
CA LEU A 342 -18.16 -9.80 -2.67
C LEU A 342 -19.68 -9.78 -2.53
N ALA A 343 -20.30 -10.86 -2.03
CA ALA A 343 -21.73 -10.87 -1.79
C ALA A 343 -22.16 -9.75 -0.82
N ARG A 344 -21.40 -9.54 0.26
CA ARG A 344 -21.65 -8.47 1.24
C ARG A 344 -21.37 -7.10 0.65
N LEU A 345 -20.27 -6.94 -0.08
CA LEU A 345 -19.90 -5.69 -0.75
C LEU A 345 -20.95 -5.28 -1.79
N ALA A 346 -21.44 -6.21 -2.60
CA ALA A 346 -22.48 -5.96 -3.59
C ALA A 346 -23.83 -5.59 -2.95
N ALA A 347 -24.20 -6.26 -1.85
CA ALA A 347 -25.39 -5.91 -1.09
C ALA A 347 -25.31 -4.48 -0.53
N LEU A 348 -24.14 -4.08 0.00
CA LEU A 348 -23.92 -2.71 0.47
C LEU A 348 -23.89 -1.71 -0.67
N LYS A 349 -23.30 -2.07 -1.82
CA LYS A 349 -23.26 -1.22 -3.01
C LYS A 349 -24.68 -0.89 -3.47
N LYS A 350 -25.58 -1.88 -3.47
CA LYS A 350 -27.00 -1.69 -3.79
C LYS A 350 -27.73 -0.72 -2.82
N ILE A 351 -27.27 -0.60 -1.58
CA ILE A 351 -27.86 0.33 -0.58
C ILE A 351 -27.30 1.73 -0.78
N TRP A 352 -25.97 1.85 -0.81
CA TRP A 352 -25.27 3.13 -0.70
C TRP A 352 -24.97 3.81 -2.04
N ASP A 353 -24.89 3.03 -3.12
CA ASP A 353 -24.67 3.50 -4.48
C ASP A 353 -25.37 2.60 -5.53
N PRO A 354 -26.71 2.52 -5.52
CA PRO A 354 -27.49 1.67 -6.44
C PRO A 354 -27.37 2.06 -7.91
N LYS A 355 -26.84 3.26 -8.20
CA LYS A 355 -26.64 3.77 -9.56
C LYS A 355 -25.18 3.65 -10.00
N GLU A 356 -24.32 3.05 -9.18
CA GLU A 356 -22.93 2.78 -9.51
C GLU A 356 -22.15 4.05 -9.91
N VAL A 357 -22.44 5.18 -9.26
CA VAL A 357 -21.78 6.47 -9.57
C VAL A 357 -20.32 6.48 -9.12
N PHE A 358 -19.94 5.63 -8.17
CA PHE A 358 -18.55 5.44 -7.71
C PHE A 358 -17.99 4.09 -8.19
N SER A 359 -17.71 3.95 -9.50
CA SER A 359 -17.33 2.63 -10.08
C SER A 359 -16.09 2.63 -10.97
N PHE A 360 -15.45 3.78 -11.18
CA PHE A 360 -14.26 3.89 -12.05
C PHE A 360 -12.96 3.34 -11.43
N ASN A 361 -12.91 3.10 -10.12
CA ASN A 361 -11.76 2.48 -9.47
C ASN A 361 -12.12 1.05 -9.03
N ASN A 362 -11.89 0.08 -9.92
CA ASN A 362 -12.20 -1.34 -9.70
C ASN A 362 -13.63 -1.52 -9.14
N GLY A 363 -14.63 -1.02 -9.87
CA GLY A 363 -16.00 -0.86 -9.39
C GLY A 363 -16.64 -2.13 -8.86
N LEU A 364 -17.27 -2.03 -7.70
CA LEU A 364 -18.10 -3.10 -7.15
C LEU A 364 -19.48 -3.14 -7.82
N PRO A 365 -20.02 -4.33 -8.13
CA PRO A 365 -21.33 -4.47 -8.74
C PRO A 365 -22.43 -4.36 -7.68
N THR A 366 -23.64 -4.00 -8.11
CA THR A 366 -24.84 -4.06 -7.24
C THR A 366 -25.46 -5.46 -7.09
N ARG A 367 -24.93 -6.47 -7.81
CA ARG A 367 -25.34 -7.87 -7.75
C ARG A 367 -24.12 -8.78 -7.88
N TYR A 368 -24.08 -9.83 -7.06
CA TYR A 368 -23.07 -10.87 -7.12
C TYR A 368 -23.76 -12.24 -6.92
N PRO A 369 -23.43 -13.27 -7.73
CA PRO A 369 -24.09 -14.58 -7.70
C PRO A 369 -24.00 -15.34 -6.37
#